data_AF-A0A147B984-F1
#
_entry.id   AF-A0A147B984-F1
#
_cell.length_a   1.000
_cell.length_b   1.000
_cell.length_c   1.000
_cell.angle_alpha   90.00
_cell.angle_beta   90.00
_cell.angle_gamma   90.00
#
_symmetry.space_group_name_H-M   'P 1'
#
loop_
_entity.id
_entity.type
_entity.pdbx_description
1 polymer ?
#
loop_
_entity_poly.entity_id
_entity_poly.type
_entity_poly.pdbx_seq_one_letter_code
_entity_poly.pdbx_strand_id
1 'polypeptide(L)'
;PAAGDVTIIGYCYAGETVPYRRKVPGKDITLRQFKALLGKKGNYRYFFKRSCEDFGTGAVSEEISDDNEVLPLWEGKIFATIEPIE
;
A
#
# COMPACT_ATOMS: atom_id res chain seq x y z
N PRO A 1 3.17 8.37 -28.12
CA PRO A 1 3.79 8.02 -26.83
C PRO A 1 2.73 7.48 -25.86
N ALA A 2 2.70 6.16 -25.64
CA ALA A 2 1.83 5.57 -24.62
C ALA A 2 2.26 6.17 -23.28
N ALA A 3 1.41 6.99 -22.66
CA ALA A 3 1.62 7.43 -21.29
C ALA A 3 1.73 6.15 -20.46
N GLY A 4 2.94 5.82 -20.00
CA GLY A 4 3.16 4.60 -19.22
C GLY A 4 2.19 4.58 -18.07
N ASP A 5 1.53 3.45 -17.84
CA ASP A 5 0.57 3.32 -16.75
C ASP A 5 1.23 3.76 -15.43
N VAL A 6 0.53 4.54 -14.61
CA VAL A 6 1.04 5.05 -13.32
C VAL A 6 0.11 4.61 -12.21
N THR A 7 0.69 4.04 -11.15
CA THR A 7 -0.02 3.71 -9.92
C THR A 7 0.18 4.82 -8.88
N ILE A 8 -0.91 5.26 -8.25
CA ILE A 8 -0.88 6.19 -7.12
C ILE A 8 -0.84 5.39 -5.83
N ILE A 9 0.15 5.69 -4.99
CA ILE A 9 0.33 5.04 -3.68
C ILE A 9 0.22 6.10 -2.59
N GLY A 10 -0.70 5.90 -1.65
CA GLY A 10 -0.76 6.60 -0.37
C GLY A 10 -0.26 5.70 0.74
N TYR A 11 0.46 6.23 1.73
CA TYR A 11 0.82 5.47 2.93
C TYR A 11 0.99 6.35 4.16
N CYS A 12 0.73 5.81 5.34
CA CYS A 12 1.02 6.44 6.63
C CYS A 12 1.81 5.50 7.53
N TYR A 13 2.72 6.04 8.35
CA TYR A 13 3.22 5.30 9.51
C TYR A 13 2.25 5.48 10.68
N ALA A 14 2.10 4.44 11.51
CA ALA A 14 1.28 4.52 12.72
C ALA A 14 1.67 5.73 13.58
N GLY A 15 0.66 6.52 13.97
CA GLY A 15 0.83 7.75 14.75
C GLY A 15 1.05 9.03 13.93
N GLU A 16 1.28 8.95 12.61
CA GLU A 16 1.33 10.13 11.75
C GLU A 16 -0.10 10.58 11.36
N THR A 17 -0.30 11.90 11.29
CA THR A 17 -1.61 12.51 10.97
C THR A 17 -1.80 12.80 9.50
N VAL A 18 -0.72 12.84 8.71
CA VAL A 18 -0.74 13.21 7.29
C VAL A 18 -0.12 12.08 6.48
N PRO A 19 -0.83 11.48 5.51
CA PRO A 19 -0.29 10.42 4.68
C PRO A 19 0.68 10.98 3.62
N TYR A 20 1.68 10.18 3.27
CA TYR A 20 2.53 10.42 2.11
C TYR A 20 1.85 9.95 0.83
N ARG A 21 2.20 10.57 -0.30
CA ARG A 21 1.72 10.19 -1.63
C ARG A 21 2.87 10.08 -2.61
N ARG A 22 2.90 8.99 -3.39
CA ARG A 22 3.82 8.81 -4.54
C ARG A 22 3.07 8.42 -5.81
N LYS A 23 3.70 8.74 -6.94
CA LYS A 23 3.36 8.22 -8.27
C LYS A 23 4.46 7.26 -8.68
N VAL A 24 4.09 6.05 -9.08
CA VAL A 24 5.04 5.00 -9.46
C VAL A 24 4.69 4.53 -10.88
N PRO A 25 5.67 4.42 -11.80
CA PRO A 25 5.41 3.85 -13.11
C PRO A 25 5.09 2.35 -13.01
N GLY A 26 4.19 1.89 -13.85
CA GLY A 26 3.69 0.51 -13.90
C GLY A 26 2.37 0.31 -13.16
N LYS A 27 1.85 -0.91 -13.33
CA LYS A 27 0.72 -1.52 -12.60
C LYS A 27 1.25 -2.67 -11.75
N ASP A 28 0.37 -3.31 -10.98
CA ASP A 28 0.64 -4.55 -10.25
C ASP A 28 1.86 -4.45 -9.33
N ILE A 29 1.84 -3.42 -8.48
CA ILE A 29 2.93 -3.15 -7.54
C ILE A 29 2.97 -4.26 -6.50
N THR A 30 4.12 -4.89 -6.30
CA THR A 30 4.33 -5.91 -5.28
C THR A 30 4.72 -5.32 -3.93
N LEU A 31 4.57 -6.08 -2.84
CA LEU A 31 5.05 -5.65 -1.52
C LEU A 31 6.56 -5.33 -1.53
N ARG A 32 7.39 -6.12 -2.23
CA ARG A 32 8.83 -5.83 -2.38
C ARG A 32 9.07 -4.45 -2.99
N GLN A 33 8.36 -4.13 -4.06
CA GLN A 33 8.49 -2.83 -4.72
C GLN A 33 8.03 -1.70 -3.81
N PHE A 34 6.92 -1.87 -3.09
CA PHE A 34 6.45 -0.91 -2.10
C PHE A 34 7.48 -0.67 -1.00
N LYS A 35 8.05 -1.73 -0.40
CA LYS A 35 9.10 -1.64 0.61
C LYS A 35 10.32 -0.87 0.11
N ALA A 36 10.73 -1.06 -1.15
CA ALA A 36 11.82 -0.32 -1.76
C ALA A 36 11.55 1.18 -1.91
N LEU A 37 10.28 1.60 -1.89
CA LEU A 37 9.90 3.02 -1.90
C LEU A 37 10.04 3.68 -0.53
N LEU A 38 10.00 2.90 0.54
CA LEU A 38 10.06 3.40 1.92
C LEU A 38 11.49 3.86 2.23
N GLY A 39 11.64 5.13 2.63
CA GLY A 39 12.93 5.69 2.99
C GLY A 39 13.44 5.24 4.38
N LYS A 40 12.58 4.59 5.18
CA LYS A 40 12.89 4.13 6.54
C LYS A 40 13.14 2.62 6.53
N LYS A 41 14.29 2.20 7.07
CA LYS A 41 14.60 0.79 7.34
C LYS A 41 14.03 0.39 8.71
N GLY A 42 13.52 -0.83 8.82
CA GLY A 42 12.98 -1.37 10.06
C GLY A 42 12.08 -2.59 9.83
N ASN A 43 11.69 -3.25 10.91
CA ASN A 43 10.70 -4.32 10.89
C ASN A 43 9.31 -3.70 11.05
N TYR A 44 8.46 -3.90 10.05
CA TYR A 44 7.11 -3.35 10.02
C TYR A 44 6.10 -4.40 9.57
N ARG A 45 4.86 -4.26 10.01
CA ARG A 45 3.67 -4.87 9.38
C ARG A 45 3.08 -3.88 8.39
N TYR A 46 2.57 -4.42 7.29
CA TYR A 46 2.04 -3.64 6.18
C TYR A 46 0.59 -4.02 5.97
N PHE A 47 -0.30 -3.07 6.21
CA PHE A 47 -1.72 -3.25 6.00
C PHE A 47 -2.16 -2.43 4.80
N PHE A 48 -2.87 -3.05 3.86
CA PHE A 48 -3.32 -2.40 2.64
C PHE A 48 -4.85 -2.33 2.63
N LYS A 49 -5.37 -1.15 2.31
CA LYS A 49 -6.81 -0.98 2.16
C LYS A 49 -7.28 -1.72 0.91
N ARG A 50 -8.30 -2.56 1.07
CA ARG A 50 -8.91 -3.34 0.00
C ARG A 50 -10.43 -3.22 0.05
N SER A 51 -11.07 -3.06 -1.10
CA SER A 51 -12.54 -3.10 -1.17
C SER A 51 -13.04 -4.49 -0.77
N CYS A 52 -13.98 -4.54 0.18
CA CYS A 52 -14.53 -5.78 0.72
C CYS A 52 -15.91 -5.52 1.30
N GLU A 53 -16.90 -6.27 0.85
CA GLU A 53 -18.31 -6.13 1.28
C GLU A 53 -18.67 -7.08 2.42
N ASP A 54 -17.84 -8.10 2.70
CA ASP A 54 -18.12 -9.18 3.65
C ASP A 54 -18.37 -8.69 5.09
N PHE A 55 -17.79 -7.54 5.45
CA PHE A 55 -17.86 -6.98 6.79
C PHE A 55 -18.76 -5.74 6.90
N GLY A 56 -19.48 -5.36 5.83
CA GLY A 56 -20.40 -4.22 5.82
C GLY A 56 -19.73 -2.83 5.92
N THR A 57 -18.40 -2.76 5.97
CA THR A 57 -17.60 -1.52 6.01
C THR A 57 -17.25 -1.00 4.61
N GLY A 58 -17.46 -1.81 3.56
CA GLY A 58 -17.07 -1.54 2.18
C GLY A 58 -15.56 -1.66 1.91
N ALA A 59 -14.74 -1.78 2.96
CA ALA A 59 -13.30 -2.02 2.84
C ALA A 59 -12.72 -2.67 4.11
N VAL A 60 -11.63 -3.39 3.92
CA VAL A 60 -10.80 -3.96 4.99
C VAL A 60 -9.37 -3.44 4.91
N SER A 61 -8.66 -3.56 6.03
CA SER A 61 -7.21 -3.37 6.09
C SER A 61 -6.57 -4.76 6.10
N GLU A 62 -6.07 -5.20 4.96
CA GLU A 62 -5.51 -6.54 4.76
C GLU A 62 -4.01 -6.54 5.07
N GLU A 63 -3.56 -7.41 5.97
CA GLU A 63 -2.12 -7.58 6.22
C GLU A 63 -1.47 -8.37 5.09
N ILE A 64 -0.41 -7.82 4.50
CA ILE A 64 0.36 -8.51 3.45
C ILE A 64 1.81 -8.63 3.92
N SER A 65 2.31 -9.86 3.92
CA SER A 65 3.67 -10.19 4.35
C SER A 65 4.54 -10.83 3.26
N ASP A 66 3.95 -11.40 2.20
CA ASP A 66 4.69 -11.95 1.05
C ASP A 66 5.17 -10.84 0.12
N ASP A 67 6.48 -10.76 -0.07
CA ASP A 67 7.16 -9.81 -0.94
C ASP A 67 6.74 -9.88 -2.41
N ASN A 68 6.23 -11.03 -2.85
CA ASN A 68 5.83 -11.28 -4.23
C ASN A 68 4.34 -11.00 -4.47
N GLU A 69 3.56 -10.76 -3.41
CA GLU A 69 2.14 -10.49 -3.53
C GLU A 69 1.91 -9.09 -4.14
N VAL A 70 0.99 -9.05 -5.12
CA VAL A 70 0.54 -7.80 -5.74
C VAL A 70 -0.42 -7.10 -4.79
N LEU A 71 -0.16 -5.83 -4.53
CA LEU A 71 -0.89 -5.04 -3.56
C LEU A 71 -2.32 -4.73 -4.06
N PRO A 72 -3.33 -4.81 -3.18
CA PRO A 72 -4.70 -4.55 -3.57
C PRO A 72 -4.91 -3.07 -3.90
N LEU A 73 -5.82 -2.85 -4.83
CA LEU A 73 -6.30 -1.51 -5.17
C LEU A 73 -7.57 -1.19 -4.37
N TRP A 74 -7.64 0.03 -3.88
CA TRP A 74 -8.84 0.67 -3.35
C TRP A 74 -9.09 1.94 -4.15
N GLU A 75 -10.22 1.97 -4.88
CA GLU A 75 -10.58 3.05 -5.81
C GLU A 75 -9.47 3.38 -6.84
N GLY A 76 -8.79 2.34 -7.35
CA GLY A 76 -7.72 2.48 -8.35
C GLY A 76 -6.39 3.00 -7.78
N LYS A 77 -6.24 3.04 -6.46
CA LYS A 77 -5.02 3.47 -5.75
C LYS A 77 -4.60 2.41 -4.75
N ILE A 78 -3.35 2.44 -4.34
CA ILE A 78 -2.88 1.66 -3.18
C ILE A 78 -2.89 2.59 -1.97
N PHE A 79 -3.46 2.14 -0.85
CA PHE A 79 -3.36 2.86 0.42
C PHE A 79 -2.86 1.91 1.51
N ALA A 80 -1.78 2.28 2.19
CA ALA A 80 -1.13 1.43 3.18
C ALA A 80 -1.00 2.11 4.55
N THR A 81 -1.18 1.33 5.62
CA THR A 81 -0.80 1.68 6.99
C THR A 81 0.41 0.82 7.38
N ILE A 82 1.46 1.47 7.88
CA ILE A 82 2.72 0.83 8.24
C ILE A 82 2.88 0.89 9.76
N GLU A 83 2.92 -0.27 10.40
CA GLU A 83 3.03 -0.38 11.86
C GLU A 83 4.37 -1.01 12.25
N PRO A 84 5.11 -0.47 13.24
CA PRO A 84 6.32 -1.09 13.72
C PRO A 84 6.02 -2.44 14.39
N ILE A 85 6.91 -3.41 14.21
CA ILE A 85 6.89 -4.65 14.99
C ILE A 85 7.67 -4.37 16.28
N GLU A 86 6.99 -4.43 17.43
CA GLU A 86 7.64 -4.43 18.75
C GLU A 86 8.47 -5.70 18.98
#